data_AF-A0A8X6YTC6-F1
#
_entry.id   AF-A0A8X6YTC6-F1
#
_cell.length_a   1.000
_cell.length_b   1.000
_cell.length_c   1.000
_cell.angle_alpha   90.00
_cell.angle_beta   90.00
_cell.angle_gamma   90.00
#
_symmetry.space_group_name_H-M   'P 1'
#
loop_
_entity.id
_entity.type
_entity.pdbx_description
1 polymer ?
#
loop_
_entity_poly.entity_id
_entity_poly.type
_entity_poly.pdbx_seq_one_letter_code
_entity_poly.pdbx_strand_id
1 'polypeptide(L)'
;MTALAWIQRTRDWSAFVFNRVKEIRNLSDVSSWEHVPSEKNFADILSRGSSAQQLIYLRWWEGPSWLSENPVQCPRSKQIPDEEAINLELRKSVCVCFG
;
A
#
# COMPACT_ATOMS: atom_id res chain seq x y z
N MET A 1 -0.19 0.17 5.83
CA MET A 1 0.74 1.32 5.68
C MET A 1 2.18 0.94 5.29
N THR A 2 2.67 -0.27 5.61
CA THR A 2 4.05 -0.73 5.32
C THR A 2 4.48 -0.54 3.87
N ALA A 3 3.66 -0.98 2.91
CA ALA A 3 3.96 -0.82 1.48
C ALA A 3 4.07 0.65 1.05
N LEU A 4 3.20 1.53 1.56
CA LEU A 4 3.29 2.97 1.29
C LEU A 4 4.61 3.55 1.82
N ALA A 5 5.06 3.13 2.99
CA ALA A 5 6.33 3.56 3.54
C ALA A 5 7.52 3.13 2.65
N TRP A 6 7.48 1.92 2.06
CA TRP A 6 8.49 1.49 1.08
C TRP A 6 8.48 2.36 -0.19
N ILE A 7 7.29 2.74 -0.69
CA ILE A 7 7.14 3.62 -1.85
C ILE A 7 7.64 5.03 -1.56
N GLN A 8 7.43 5.56 -0.35
CA GLN A 8 7.79 6.92 0.03
C GLN A 8 9.25 7.09 0.47
N ARG A 9 9.88 6.04 1.01
CA ARG A 9 11.24 6.12 1.57
C ARG A 9 12.26 5.49 0.63
N THR A 10 13.44 6.07 0.53
CA THR A 10 14.57 5.46 -0.18
C THR A 10 15.50 4.79 0.82
N ARG A 11 15.52 3.45 0.84
CA ARG A 11 16.38 2.62 1.69
C ARG A 11 16.87 1.41 0.89
N ASP A 12 17.83 0.67 1.46
CA ASP A 12 18.35 -0.58 0.89
C ASP A 12 17.35 -1.72 1.17
N TRP A 13 16.28 -1.74 0.39
CA TRP A 13 15.24 -2.76 0.47
C TRP A 13 15.73 -4.11 -0.07
N SER A 14 15.07 -5.20 0.34
CA SER A 14 15.23 -6.52 -0.27
C SER A 14 15.01 -6.44 -1.79
N ALA A 15 15.59 -7.37 -2.54
CA ALA A 15 15.53 -7.35 -4.01
C ALA A 15 14.09 -7.31 -4.53
N PHE A 16 13.15 -8.00 -3.86
CA PHE A 16 11.74 -7.99 -4.23
C PHE A 16 11.13 -6.60 -4.03
N VAL A 17 11.24 -6.02 -2.84
CA VAL A 17 10.66 -4.70 -2.53
C VAL A 17 11.31 -3.61 -3.37
N PHE A 18 12.64 -3.65 -3.53
CA PHE A 18 13.37 -2.70 -4.38
C PHE A 18 12.85 -2.68 -5.81
N ASN A 19 12.72 -3.85 -6.45
CA ASN A 19 12.28 -3.95 -7.84
C ASN A 19 10.85 -3.43 -8.01
N ARG A 20 9.93 -3.73 -7.07
CA ARG A 20 8.55 -3.25 -7.10
C ARG A 20 8.44 -1.76 -6.86
N VAL A 21 9.15 -1.22 -5.87
CA VAL A 21 9.18 0.22 -5.60
C VAL A 21 9.74 0.97 -6.81
N LYS A 22 10.79 0.45 -7.45
CA LYS A 22 11.36 1.03 -8.67
C LYS A 22 10.33 1.07 -9.81
N GLU A 23 9.64 -0.03 -10.06
CA GLU A 23 8.58 -0.12 -11.08
C GLU A 23 7.47 0.91 -10.82
N ILE A 24 6.95 0.97 -9.58
CA ILE A 24 5.91 1.92 -9.19
C ILE A 24 6.34 3.38 -9.41
N ARG A 25 7.56 3.72 -8.96
CA ARG A 25 8.11 5.08 -9.09
C ARG A 25 8.39 5.49 -10.53
N ASN A 26 8.61 4.53 -11.43
CA ASN A 26 8.74 4.81 -12.86
C ASN A 26 7.39 5.08 -13.53
N LEU A 27 6.30 4.55 -12.97
CA LEU A 27 4.95 4.66 -13.54
C LEU A 27 4.14 5.82 -12.94
N SER A 28 4.54 6.34 -11.78
CA SER A 28 3.76 7.33 -11.04
C SER A 28 4.62 8.11 -10.04
N ASP A 29 4.20 9.35 -9.75
CA ASP A 29 4.85 10.16 -8.73
C ASP A 29 4.62 9.60 -7.33
N VAL A 30 5.68 9.60 -6.51
CA VAL A 30 5.63 9.14 -5.12
C VAL A 30 4.55 9.88 -4.31
N SER A 31 4.34 11.16 -4.59
CA SER A 31 3.34 12.01 -3.91
C SER A 31 1.89 11.63 -4.21
N SER A 32 1.65 10.88 -5.29
CA SER A 32 0.30 10.44 -5.68
C SER A 32 -0.17 9.21 -4.92
N TRP A 33 0.70 8.58 -4.12
CA TRP A 33 0.36 7.42 -3.31
C TRP A 33 -0.10 7.83 -1.92
N GLU A 34 -1.33 7.46 -1.58
CA GLU A 34 -1.91 7.64 -0.26
C GLU A 34 -2.46 6.33 0.30
N HIS A 35 -2.62 6.25 1.62
CA HIS A 35 -3.20 5.10 2.29
C HIS A 35 -4.68 5.31 2.61
N VAL A 36 -5.52 4.43 2.06
CA VAL A 36 -6.94 4.33 2.39
C VAL A 36 -7.11 3.31 3.53
N PRO A 37 -7.79 3.65 4.65
CA PRO A 37 -8.15 2.69 5.70
C PRO A 37 -8.84 1.45 5.13
N SER A 38 -8.54 0.27 5.68
CA SER A 38 -9.03 -1.01 5.15
C SER A 38 -10.55 -1.06 5.03
N GLU A 39 -11.27 -0.49 6.01
CA GLU A 39 -12.74 -0.42 6.04
C GLU A 39 -13.33 0.47 4.95
N LYS A 40 -12.50 1.35 4.36
CA LYS A 40 -12.87 2.26 3.27
C LYS A 40 -12.30 1.82 1.93
N ASN A 41 -11.43 0.81 1.90
CA ASN A 41 -10.85 0.27 0.68
C ASN A 41 -11.71 -0.88 0.15
N PHE A 42 -12.57 -0.59 -0.84
CA PHE A 42 -13.44 -1.60 -1.44
C PHE A 42 -12.68 -2.76 -2.11
N ALA A 43 -11.45 -2.53 -2.57
CA ALA A 43 -10.61 -3.62 -3.08
C ALA A 43 -10.21 -4.62 -1.98
N ASP A 44 -10.03 -4.15 -0.73
CA ASP A 44 -9.77 -5.02 0.42
C ASP A 44 -10.98 -5.92 0.69
N ILE A 45 -12.18 -5.34 0.72
CA ILE A 45 -13.46 -6.06 0.89
C ILE A 45 -13.62 -7.18 -0.16
N LEU A 46 -13.27 -6.89 -1.42
CA LEU A 46 -13.30 -7.88 -2.50
C LEU A 46 -12.27 -8.99 -2.28
N SER A 47 -11.03 -8.62 -1.94
CA SER A 47 -9.91 -9.57 -1.80
C SER A 47 -10.04 -10.53 -0.61
N ARG A 48 -10.75 -10.13 0.47
CA ARG A 48 -11.00 -10.97 1.65
C ARG A 48 -12.05 -12.06 1.42
N GLY A 49 -12.75 -12.01 0.29
CA GLY A 49 -13.91 -12.84 0.02
C GLY A 49 -15.16 -12.20 0.63
N SER A 50 -16.00 -11.63 -0.22
CA SER A 50 -17.31 -11.07 0.14
C SER A 50 -18.43 -11.83 -0.55
N SER A 51 -19.61 -11.87 0.06
CA SER A 51 -20.78 -12.48 -0.56
C SER A 51 -21.29 -11.64 -1.73
N ALA A 52 -21.91 -12.28 -2.73
CA ALA A 52 -22.50 -11.57 -3.86
C ALA A 52 -23.53 -10.52 -3.40
N GLN A 53 -24.33 -10.83 -2.37
CA GLN A 53 -25.31 -9.90 -1.81
C GLN A 53 -24.65 -8.65 -1.21
N GLN A 54 -23.55 -8.83 -0.47
CA GLN A 54 -22.82 -7.71 0.12
C GLN A 54 -22.19 -6.82 -0.97
N LEU A 55 -21.66 -7.43 -2.03
CA LEU A 55 -21.12 -6.70 -3.17
C LEU A 55 -22.18 -5.87 -3.90
N ILE A 56 -23.39 -6.42 -4.11
CA ILE A 56 -24.51 -5.69 -4.71
C ILE A 56 -24.95 -4.54 -3.80
N TYR A 57 -25.10 -4.79 -2.49
CA TYR A 57 -25.49 -3.77 -1.53
C TYR A 57 -24.51 -2.59 -1.49
N LEU A 58 -23.22 -2.89 -1.52
CA LEU A 58 -22.14 -1.90 -1.51
C LEU A 58 -21.95 -1.19 -2.86
N ARG A 59 -22.63 -1.64 -3.93
CA ARG A 59 -22.44 -1.17 -5.31
C ARG A 59 -20.97 -1.07 -5.69
N TRP A 60 -20.22 -2.15 -5.45
CA TRP A 60 -18.76 -2.13 -5.53
C TRP A 60 -18.20 -1.60 -6.87
N TRP A 61 -18.96 -1.74 -7.97
CA TRP A 61 -18.59 -1.26 -9.30
C TRP A 61 -18.72 0.26 -9.49
N GLU A 62 -19.52 0.96 -8.66
CA GLU A 62 -19.60 2.43 -8.69
C GLU A 62 -18.37 3.06 -8.04
N GLY A 63 -17.69 2.32 -7.18
CA GLY A 63 -16.59 2.82 -6.37
C GLY A 63 -17.04 3.77 -5.26
N PRO A 64 -16.11 4.21 -4.41
CA PRO A 64 -16.41 5.19 -3.38
C PRO A 64 -16.70 6.57 -3.99
N SER A 65 -17.65 7.31 -3.40
CA SER A 65 -17.98 8.68 -3.85
C SER A 65 -16.77 9.62 -3.82
N TRP A 66 -15.88 9.48 -2.85
CA TRP A 66 -14.65 10.29 -2.77
C TRP A 66 -13.63 10.01 -3.88
N LEU A 67 -13.80 8.93 -4.66
CA LEU A 67 -12.96 8.67 -5.82
C LEU A 67 -13.40 9.50 -7.04
N SER A 68 -14.72 9.75 -7.15
CA SER A 68 -15.30 10.59 -8.20
C SER A 68 -15.40 12.07 -7.79
N GLU A 69 -15.50 12.36 -6.49
CA GLU A 69 -15.64 13.69 -5.92
C GLU A 69 -14.32 14.14 -5.27
N ASN A 70 -13.71 15.22 -5.80
CA ASN A 70 -12.51 15.93 -5.31
C ASN A 70 -11.50 15.11 -4.46
N PRO A 71 -10.27 14.85 -4.95
CA PRO A 71 -9.24 14.05 -4.25
C PRO A 71 -8.95 14.45 -2.79
N VAL A 72 -9.24 15.70 -2.41
CA VAL A 72 -9.10 16.20 -1.03
C VAL A 72 -10.00 15.45 -0.03
N GLN A 73 -11.07 14.79 -0.49
CA GLN A 73 -11.97 14.00 0.36
C GLN A 73 -11.50 12.56 0.60
N CYS A 74 -10.35 12.16 0.03
CA CYS A 74 -9.78 10.84 0.27
C CYS A 74 -9.65 10.60 1.78
N PRO A 75 -10.19 9.49 2.32
CA PRO A 75 -10.08 9.19 3.74
C PRO A 75 -8.61 8.86 4.05
N ARG A 76 -7.87 9.86 4.51
CA ARG A 76 -6.47 9.68 4.92
C ARG A 76 -6.38 8.93 6.23
N SER A 77 -5.61 7.86 6.25
CA SER A 77 -5.27 7.19 7.49
C SER A 77 -4.34 8.07 8.34
N LYS A 78 -4.68 8.22 9.62
CA LYS A 78 -3.80 8.82 10.65
C LYS A 78 -2.92 7.79 11.35
N GLN A 79 -2.88 6.54 10.87
CA GLN A 79 -2.12 5.49 11.54
C GLN A 79 -0.62 5.78 11.46
N ILE A 80 0.11 5.40 12.49
CA ILE A 80 1.57 5.49 12.52
C ILE A 80 2.11 4.24 11.81
N PRO A 81 3.08 4.35 10.88
CA PRO A 81 3.66 3.18 10.25
C PRO A 81 4.34 2.28 11.30
N ASP A 82 4.08 0.99 11.24
CA ASP A 82 4.80 -0.02 12.02
C ASP A 82 6.23 -0.16 11.47
N GLU A 83 7.20 0.42 12.17
CA GLU A 83 8.61 0.41 11.77
C GLU A 83 9.21 -0.99 11.80
N GLU A 84 8.76 -1.87 12.69
CA GLU A 84 9.27 -3.24 12.77
C GLU A 84 8.88 -4.01 11.50
N ALA A 85 7.60 -3.92 11.11
CA ALA A 85 7.10 -4.50 9.87
C ALA A 85 7.79 -3.91 8.62
N ILE A 86 8.10 -2.61 8.62
CA ILE A 86 8.82 -1.95 7.50
C ILE A 86 10.23 -2.50 7.38
N ASN A 87 10.93 -2.66 8.51
CA ASN A 87 12.33 -3.02 8.55
C ASN A 87 12.59 -4.51 8.29
N LEU A 88 11.56 -5.37 8.36
CA LEU A 88 11.66 -6.79 8.01
C LEU A 88 12.18 -7.02 6.58
N GLU A 89 11.88 -6.09 5.67
CA GLU A 89 12.28 -6.11 4.26
C GLU A 89 13.54 -5.28 3.96
N LEU A 90 14.29 -4.85 4.98
CA LEU A 90 15.63 -4.32 4.74
C LEU A 90 16.55 -5.43 4.22
N ARG A 91 17.44 -5.06 3.30
CA ARG A 91 18.44 -5.97 2.76
C ARG A 91 19.32 -6.49 3.91
N LYS A 92 19.25 -7.79 4.15
CA LYS A 92 20.10 -8.46 5.14
C LYS A 92 21.54 -8.49 4.62
N SER A 93 22.45 -7.87 5.36
CA SER A 93 23.88 -8.01 5.12
C SER A 93 24.34 -9.39 5.59
N VAL A 94 24.77 -10.24 4.65
CA VAL A 94 25.44 -11.50 5.00
C VAL A 94 26.90 -11.17 5.28
N CYS A 95 27.32 -11.32 6.53
CA CYS A 95 28.74 -11.28 6.86
C CYS A 95 29.36 -12.60 6.39
N VAL A 96 30.19 -12.55 5.34
CA VAL A 96 30.97 -13.71 4.91
C VAL A 96 32.31 -13.64 5.63
N CYS A 97 32.48 -14.46 6.66
CA CYS A 97 33.80 -14.66 7.27
C CYS A 97 34.65 -15.48 6.30
N PHE A 98 35.72 -14.90 5.76
CA PHE A 98 36.75 -15.66 5.07
C PHE A 98 37.64 -16.29 6.13
N GLY A 99 37.60 -17.63 6.22
CA GLY A 99 38.52 -18.45 7.02
C GLY A 99 39.72 -18.88 6.20
#